data_AF-A0A151M8K2-F1
#
_entry.id   AF-A0A151M8K2-F1
#
_cell.length_a   1.000
_cell.length_b   1.000
_cell.length_c   1.000
_cell.angle_alpha   90.00
_cell.angle_beta   90.00
_cell.angle_gamma   90.00
#
_symmetry.space_group_name_H-M   'P 1'
#
loop_
_entity.id
_entity.type
_entity.pdbx_description
1 polymer ?
#
loop_
_entity_poly.entity_id
_entity_poly.type
_entity_poly.pdbx_seq_one_letter_code
_entity_poly.pdbx_strand_id
1 'polypeptide(L)'
;MGFIFSKSMSDTLKSQQELALVNSRLQLERQILMQNQMRERQMAMQIAWTREFLKYFGLFFGLTAVGLTTGAMKKKKPGLLLPIVPLSFILAYQYDMGYGTLLQRMKGEAEKILDTDSALLELPKGAITFEGLEKARRAQSKFFVEK
;
A
#
# COMPACT_ATOMS: atom_id res chain seq x y z
N MET A 1 32.21 7.49 54.86
CA MET A 1 32.02 6.36 53.92
C MET A 1 30.69 6.38 53.15
N GLY A 2 29.64 7.12 53.57
CA GLY A 2 28.34 7.13 52.85
C GLY A 2 28.30 7.90 51.52
N PHE A 3 29.17 8.92 51.33
CA PHE A 3 29.17 9.75 50.13
C PHE A 3 29.66 9.00 48.88
N ILE A 4 30.65 8.12 49.03
CA ILE A 4 31.21 7.32 47.92
C ILE A 4 30.19 6.29 47.42
N PHE A 5 29.44 5.68 48.34
CA PHE A 5 28.41 4.67 48.00
C PHE A 5 27.19 5.30 47.30
N SER A 6 26.77 6.49 47.71
CA SER A 6 25.69 7.22 47.04
C SER A 6 26.06 7.67 45.62
N LYS A 7 27.33 8.04 45.40
CA LYS A 7 27.83 8.46 44.08
C LYS A 7 27.90 7.27 43.11
N SER A 8 28.48 6.15 43.54
CA SER A 8 28.53 4.93 42.70
C SER A 8 27.14 4.38 42.38
N MET A 9 26.20 4.45 43.31
CA MET A 9 24.81 4.04 43.08
C MET A 9 24.10 4.99 42.10
N SER A 10 24.31 6.30 42.21
CA SER A 10 23.76 7.28 41.26
C SER A 10 24.35 7.14 39.85
N ASP A 11 25.65 6.85 39.72
CA ASP A 11 26.31 6.62 38.44
C ASP A 11 25.83 5.30 37.81
N THR A 12 25.57 4.27 38.62
CA THR A 12 24.97 3.01 38.14
C THR A 12 23.53 3.20 37.67
N LEU A 13 22.72 4.00 38.37
CA LEU A 13 21.35 4.33 37.96
C LEU A 13 21.31 5.16 36.67
N LYS A 14 22.21 6.15 36.53
CA LYS A 14 22.38 6.91 35.28
C LYS A 14 22.81 6.00 34.14
N SER A 15 23.79 5.13 34.36
CA SER A 15 24.23 4.12 33.39
C SER A 15 23.06 3.20 32.96
N GLN A 16 22.22 2.75 33.90
CA GLN A 16 21.02 1.98 33.55
C GLN A 16 19.99 2.78 32.75
N GLN A 17 19.76 4.05 33.09
CA GLN A 17 18.87 4.93 32.33
C GLN A 17 19.42 5.19 30.92
N GLU A 18 20.72 5.43 30.77
CA GLU A 18 21.37 5.58 29.47
C GLU A 18 21.29 4.30 28.64
N LEU A 19 21.53 3.13 29.24
CA LEU A 19 21.35 1.85 28.57
C LEU A 19 19.88 1.61 28.17
N ALA A 20 18.91 1.97 29.02
CA ALA A 20 17.49 1.87 28.69
C ALA A 20 17.12 2.80 27.51
N LEU A 21 17.63 4.03 27.51
CA LEU A 21 17.43 4.99 26.42
C LEU A 21 18.08 4.50 25.12
N VAL A 22 19.32 4.01 25.17
CA VAL A 22 20.01 3.45 24.00
C VAL A 22 19.27 2.23 23.45
N ASN A 23 18.80 1.33 24.32
CA ASN A 23 18.00 0.18 23.90
C ASN A 23 16.67 0.59 23.27
N SER A 24 15.99 1.61 23.82
CA SER A 24 14.75 2.13 23.24
C SER A 24 14.97 2.73 21.84
N ARG A 25 16.06 3.50 21.65
CA ARG A 25 16.46 4.04 20.34
C ARG A 25 16.76 2.93 19.34
N LEU A 26 17.54 1.94 19.76
CA LEU A 26 17.89 0.80 18.92
C LEU A 26 16.66 -0.02 18.50
N GLN A 27 15.67 -0.17 19.38
CA GLN A 27 14.40 -0.82 19.04
C GLN A 27 13.62 -0.02 18.00
N LEU A 28 13.53 1.30 18.14
CA LEU A 28 12.86 2.18 17.17
C LEU A 28 13.57 2.17 15.80
N GLU A 29 14.90 2.25 15.77
CA GLU A 29 15.67 2.17 14.53
C GLU A 29 15.43 0.85 13.80
N ARG A 30 15.41 -0.27 14.53
CA ARG A 30 15.10 -1.59 13.96
C ARG A 30 13.67 -1.66 13.43
N GLN A 31 12.70 -1.06 14.12
CA GLN A 31 11.31 -1.02 13.64
C GLN A 31 11.18 -0.22 12.34
N ILE A 32 11.80 0.95 12.24
CA ILE A 32 11.79 1.77 11.02
C ILE A 32 12.47 1.03 9.87
N LEU A 33 13.64 0.43 10.13
CA LEU A 33 14.36 -0.34 9.13
C LEU A 33 13.54 -1.55 8.65
N MET A 34 12.89 -2.27 9.57
CA MET A 34 12.00 -3.37 9.22
C MET A 34 10.83 -2.89 8.35
N GLN A 35 10.18 -1.78 8.71
CA GLN A 35 9.06 -1.22 7.93
C GLN A 35 9.51 -0.83 6.52
N ASN A 36 10.66 -0.16 6.39
CA ASN A 36 11.20 0.22 5.10
C ASN A 36 11.54 -1.01 4.25
N GLN A 37 12.23 -2.01 4.82
CA GLN A 37 12.54 -3.25 4.11
C GLN A 37 11.30 -4.02 3.69
N MET A 38 10.28 -4.10 4.55
CA MET A 38 9.01 -4.76 4.21
C MET A 38 8.31 -4.02 3.06
N ARG A 39 8.28 -2.68 3.09
CA ARG A 39 7.73 -1.86 2.00
C ARG A 39 8.47 -2.08 0.69
N GLU A 40 9.80 -2.01 0.72
CA GLU A 40 10.65 -2.24 -0.46
C GLU A 40 10.44 -3.64 -1.04
N ARG A 41 10.37 -4.66 -0.18
CA ARG A 41 10.12 -6.05 -0.60
C ARG A 41 8.72 -6.23 -1.18
N GLN A 42 7.70 -5.62 -0.59
CA GLN A 42 6.34 -5.66 -1.13
C GLN A 42 6.26 -5.00 -2.52
N MET A 43 6.89 -3.83 -2.69
CA MET A 43 6.98 -3.17 -4.00
C MET A 43 7.75 -4.01 -5.03
N ALA A 44 8.90 -4.58 -4.63
CA ALA A 44 9.68 -5.45 -5.50
C ALA A 44 8.87 -6.69 -5.93
N MET A 45 8.12 -7.31 -5.02
CA MET A 45 7.23 -8.41 -5.32
C MET A 45 6.10 -8.01 -6.27
N GLN A 46 5.50 -6.83 -6.11
CA GLN A 46 4.46 -6.33 -7.01
C GLN A 46 5.00 -6.14 -8.44
N ILE A 47 6.20 -5.55 -8.57
CA ILE A 47 6.87 -5.39 -9.87
C ILE A 47 7.20 -6.75 -10.48
N ALA A 48 7.78 -7.66 -9.70
CA ALA A 48 8.13 -9.00 -10.16
C ALA A 48 6.89 -9.77 -10.62
N TRP A 49 5.80 -9.71 -9.85
CA TRP A 49 4.52 -10.32 -10.21
C TRP A 49 3.98 -9.77 -11.53
N THR A 50 4.03 -8.45 -11.72
CA THR A 50 3.59 -7.79 -12.96
C THR A 50 4.41 -8.23 -14.17
N ARG A 51 5.74 -8.33 -14.01
CA ARG A 51 6.64 -8.82 -15.05
C ARG A 51 6.36 -10.27 -15.41
N GLU A 52 6.06 -11.11 -14.42
CA GLU A 52 5.72 -12.51 -14.65
C GLU A 52 4.36 -12.64 -15.34
N PHE A 53 3.37 -11.87 -14.90
CA PHE A 53 2.05 -11.79 -15.55
C PHE A 53 2.17 -11.44 -17.03
N LEU A 54 3.00 -10.46 -17.40
CA LEU A 54 3.21 -10.06 -18.79
C LEU A 54 3.73 -11.19 -19.68
N LYS A 55 4.56 -12.11 -19.16
CA LYS A 55 5.07 -13.23 -19.96
C LYS A 55 3.94 -14.17 -20.37
N TYR A 56 3.13 -14.59 -19.40
CA TYR A 56 2.02 -15.51 -19.64
C TYR A 56 0.87 -14.84 -20.40
N PHE A 57 0.50 -13.62 -19.99
CA PHE A 57 -0.55 -12.86 -20.65
C PHE A 57 -0.16 -12.42 -22.05
N GLY A 58 1.11 -12.07 -22.29
CA GLY A 58 1.62 -11.74 -23.62
C GLY A 58 1.54 -12.91 -24.59
N LEU A 59 1.89 -14.12 -24.16
CA LEU A 59 1.72 -15.33 -24.97
C LEU A 59 0.24 -15.61 -25.26
N PHE A 60 -0.60 -15.55 -24.22
CA PHE A 60 -2.05 -15.71 -24.36
C PHE A 60 -2.66 -14.69 -25.32
N PHE A 61 -2.28 -13.42 -25.18
CA PHE A 61 -2.71 -12.32 -26.05
C PHE A 61 -2.27 -12.57 -27.49
N GLY A 62 -1.01 -12.97 -27.71
CA GLY A 62 -0.49 -13.29 -29.04
C GLY A 62 -1.28 -14.41 -29.72
N LEU A 63 -1.49 -15.55 -29.03
CA LEU A 63 -2.27 -16.67 -29.55
C LEU A 63 -3.72 -16.27 -29.84
N THR A 64 -4.34 -15.54 -28.92
CA THR A 64 -5.73 -15.06 -29.05
C THR A 64 -5.85 -14.08 -30.21
N ALA A 65 -4.92 -13.13 -30.35
CA ALA A 65 -4.93 -12.14 -31.42
C ALA A 65 -4.78 -12.82 -32.80
N VAL A 66 -3.86 -13.77 -32.95
CA VAL A 66 -3.69 -14.54 -34.20
C VAL A 66 -4.94 -15.37 -34.50
N GLY A 67 -5.50 -16.05 -33.50
CA GLY A 67 -6.71 -16.87 -33.65
C GLY A 67 -7.93 -16.04 -34.07
N LEU A 68 -8.17 -14.91 -33.38
CA LEU A 68 -9.27 -14.00 -33.68
C LEU A 68 -9.07 -13.31 -35.04
N THR A 69 -7.85 -12.92 -35.40
CA THR A 69 -7.54 -12.33 -36.72
C THR A 69 -7.81 -13.30 -37.84
N THR A 70 -7.32 -14.53 -37.72
CA THR A 70 -7.59 -15.59 -38.69
C THR A 70 -9.09 -15.90 -38.79
N GLY A 71 -9.79 -15.94 -37.64
CA GLY A 71 -11.23 -16.14 -37.58
C GLY A 71 -12.03 -15.01 -38.22
N ALA A 72 -11.63 -13.76 -37.99
CA ALA A 72 -12.26 -12.57 -38.57
C ALA A 72 -12.12 -12.56 -40.09
N MET A 73 -10.93 -12.89 -40.61
CA MET A 73 -10.66 -12.98 -42.05
C MET A 73 -11.47 -14.10 -42.71
N LYS A 74 -11.43 -15.33 -42.15
CA LYS A 74 -12.15 -16.48 -42.72
C LYS A 74 -13.66 -16.30 -42.70
N LYS A 75 -14.22 -15.74 -41.61
CA LYS A 75 -15.66 -15.52 -41.46
C LYS A 75 -16.13 -14.19 -42.05
N LYS A 76 -15.22 -13.34 -42.57
CA LYS A 76 -15.48 -11.96 -43.01
C LYS A 76 -16.24 -11.13 -41.97
N LYS A 77 -15.96 -11.36 -40.68
CA LYS A 77 -16.61 -10.70 -39.54
C LYS A 77 -15.56 -9.94 -38.72
N PRO A 78 -15.30 -8.66 -39.04
CA PRO A 78 -14.28 -7.87 -38.32
C PRO A 78 -14.62 -7.65 -36.84
N GLY A 79 -15.91 -7.74 -36.46
CA GLY A 79 -16.34 -7.65 -35.06
C GLY A 79 -15.75 -8.72 -34.13
N LEU A 80 -15.15 -9.79 -34.67
CA LEU A 80 -14.43 -10.78 -33.87
C LEU A 80 -13.15 -10.22 -33.23
N LEU A 81 -12.64 -9.08 -33.72
CA LEU A 81 -11.48 -8.38 -33.17
C LEU A 81 -11.82 -7.43 -32.02
N LEU A 82 -13.11 -7.18 -31.78
CA LEU A 82 -13.58 -6.30 -30.71
C LEU A 82 -12.93 -6.59 -29.34
N PRO A 83 -12.79 -7.85 -28.86
CA PRO A 83 -12.13 -8.13 -27.58
C PRO A 83 -10.61 -7.87 -27.57
N ILE A 84 -9.94 -7.77 -28.72
CA ILE A 84 -8.50 -7.47 -28.77
C ILE A 84 -8.23 -6.07 -28.22
N VAL A 85 -9.13 -5.12 -28.46
CA VAL A 85 -8.99 -3.73 -28.01
C VAL A 85 -8.87 -3.66 -26.47
N PRO A 86 -9.86 -4.08 -25.66
CA PRO A 86 -9.73 -4.03 -24.20
C PRO A 86 -8.57 -4.89 -23.67
N LEU A 87 -8.26 -6.03 -24.30
CA LEU A 87 -7.10 -6.84 -23.90
C LEU A 87 -5.77 -6.11 -24.14
N SER A 88 -5.66 -5.33 -25.21
CA SER A 88 -4.47 -4.52 -25.49
C SER A 88 -4.26 -3.39 -24.48
N PHE A 89 -5.35 -2.77 -23.98
CA PHE A 89 -5.27 -1.80 -22.88
C PHE A 89 -4.71 -2.42 -21.61
N ILE A 90 -5.16 -3.64 -21.25
CA ILE A 90 -4.63 -4.37 -20.10
C ILE A 90 -3.14 -4.67 -20.31
N LEU A 91 -2.75 -5.14 -21.49
CA LEU A 91 -1.35 -5.44 -21.80
C LEU A 91 -0.47 -4.19 -21.65
N ALA A 92 -0.88 -3.06 -22.25
CA ALA A 92 -0.15 -1.80 -22.19
C ALA A 92 -0.03 -1.26 -20.76
N TYR A 93 -1.12 -1.33 -19.98
CA TYR A 93 -1.13 -0.93 -18.57
C TYR A 93 -0.14 -1.75 -17.75
N GLN A 94 -0.20 -3.08 -17.87
CA GLN A 94 0.69 -3.99 -17.14
C GLN A 94 2.15 -3.80 -17.57
N TYR A 95 2.39 -3.50 -18.86
CA TYR A 95 3.72 -3.21 -19.39
C TYR A 95 4.32 -1.96 -18.76
N ASP A 96 3.58 -0.85 -18.72
CA ASP A 96 4.03 0.39 -18.08
C ASP A 96 4.17 0.24 -16.56
N MET A 97 3.36 -0.59 -15.92
CA MET A 97 3.50 -0.91 -14.49
C MET A 97 4.74 -1.75 -14.17
N GLY A 98 5.09 -2.72 -15.02
CA GLY A 98 6.21 -3.64 -14.78
C GLY A 98 7.59 -3.13 -15.25
N TYR A 99 7.61 -2.34 -16.33
CA TYR A 99 8.84 -1.87 -16.98
C TYR A 99 8.89 -0.36 -17.20
N GLY A 100 7.74 0.31 -17.21
CA GLY A 100 7.66 1.74 -17.49
C GLY A 100 7.73 2.61 -16.24
N THR A 101 7.09 3.76 -16.32
CA THR A 101 7.20 4.83 -15.31
C THR A 101 5.94 4.96 -14.44
N LEU A 102 4.93 4.11 -14.64
CA LEU A 102 3.64 4.22 -13.94
C LEU A 102 3.81 4.31 -12.43
N LEU A 103 4.62 3.43 -11.83
CA LEU A 103 4.83 3.42 -10.38
C LEU A 103 5.51 4.70 -9.87
N GLN A 104 6.42 5.28 -10.66
CA GLN A 104 7.05 6.56 -10.33
C GLN A 104 6.04 7.71 -10.42
N ARG A 105 5.18 7.71 -11.46
CA ARG A 105 4.12 8.71 -11.62
C ARG A 105 3.09 8.63 -10.51
N MET A 106 2.65 7.42 -10.15
CA MET A 106 1.75 7.19 -9.02
C MET A 106 2.35 7.67 -7.71
N LYS A 107 3.65 7.40 -7.49
CA LYS A 107 4.36 7.90 -6.30
C LYS A 107 4.36 9.43 -6.26
N GLY A 108 4.68 10.10 -7.37
CA GLY A 108 4.67 11.55 -7.44
C GLY A 108 3.28 12.17 -7.21
N GLU A 109 2.23 11.56 -7.77
CA GLU A 109 0.85 12.00 -7.52
C GLU A 109 0.45 11.80 -6.05
N ALA A 110 0.87 10.69 -5.43
CA ALA A 110 0.61 10.44 -4.02
C ALA A 110 1.34 11.46 -3.12
N GLU A 111 2.58 11.81 -3.42
CA GLU A 111 3.33 12.87 -2.73
C GLU A 111 2.62 14.21 -2.87
N LYS A 112 2.17 14.56 -4.08
CA LYS A 112 1.39 15.79 -4.33
C LYS A 112 0.10 15.84 -3.52
N ILE A 113 -0.65 14.73 -3.41
CA ILE A 113 -1.88 14.68 -2.61
C ILE A 113 -1.57 14.88 -1.13
N LEU A 114 -0.50 14.27 -0.61
CA LEU A 114 -0.08 14.43 0.79
C LEU A 114 0.29 15.89 1.11
N ASP A 115 0.96 16.57 0.18
CA ASP A 115 1.47 17.93 0.40
C ASP A 115 0.42 19.02 0.10
N THR A 116 -0.37 18.85 -0.96
CA THR A 116 -1.25 19.90 -1.51
C THR A 116 -2.72 19.68 -1.15
N ASP A 117 -3.18 18.42 -1.18
CA ASP A 117 -4.60 18.07 -1.12
C ASP A 117 -4.95 17.30 0.17
N SER A 118 -4.37 17.71 1.31
CA SER A 118 -4.59 17.07 2.61
C SER A 118 -6.06 16.97 3.03
N ALA A 119 -6.92 17.88 2.54
CA ALA A 119 -8.37 17.82 2.72
C ALA A 119 -9.02 16.54 2.12
N LEU A 120 -8.44 15.95 1.07
CA LEU A 120 -8.92 14.67 0.51
C LEU A 120 -8.67 13.48 1.45
N LEU A 121 -7.74 13.64 2.39
CA LEU A 121 -7.37 12.61 3.36
C LEU A 121 -8.21 12.70 4.63
N GLU A 122 -9.01 13.76 4.79
CA GLU A 122 -9.90 13.91 5.94
C GLU A 122 -11.00 12.86 5.91
N LEU A 123 -11.27 12.29 7.08
CA LEU A 123 -12.35 11.32 7.23
C LEU A 123 -13.70 12.02 6.97
N PRO A 124 -14.62 11.40 6.21
CA PRO A 124 -15.95 11.95 6.03
C PRO A 124 -16.65 12.03 7.40
N LYS A 125 -17.11 13.24 7.77
CA LYS A 125 -17.65 13.62 9.10
C LYS A 125 -16.62 13.77 10.23
N GLY A 126 -15.34 13.84 9.90
CA GLY A 126 -14.24 14.03 10.85
C GLY A 126 -13.94 12.77 11.67
N ALA A 127 -13.04 12.91 12.65
CA ALA A 127 -12.74 11.83 13.57
C ALA A 127 -13.99 11.48 14.41
N ILE A 128 -14.15 10.20 14.73
CA ILE A 128 -15.22 9.73 15.58
C ILE A 128 -15.09 10.40 16.95
N THR A 129 -15.99 11.35 17.25
CA THR A 129 -16.06 11.99 18.56
C THR A 129 -16.87 11.13 19.53
N PHE A 130 -16.58 11.28 20.83
CA PHE A 130 -17.32 10.61 21.89
C PHE A 130 -18.84 10.87 21.79
N GLU A 131 -19.23 12.10 21.48
CA GLU A 131 -20.64 12.48 21.28
C GLU A 131 -21.28 11.76 20.08
N GLY A 132 -20.54 11.60 18.98
CA GLY A 132 -20.98 10.82 17.82
C GLY A 132 -21.22 9.35 18.16
N LEU A 133 -20.34 8.76 18.97
CA LEU A 133 -20.48 7.38 19.47
C LEU A 133 -21.66 7.23 20.43
N GLU A 134 -21.85 8.15 21.37
CA GLU A 134 -23.00 8.12 22.27
C GLU A 134 -24.32 8.24 21.52
N LYS A 135 -24.39 9.14 20.56
CA LYS A 135 -25.59 9.32 19.72
C LYS A 135 -25.89 8.07 18.89
N ALA A 136 -24.86 7.43 18.31
CA ALA A 136 -25.01 6.16 17.60
C ALA A 136 -25.48 5.02 18.52
N ARG A 137 -24.93 4.92 19.73
CA ARG A 137 -25.36 3.93 20.74
C ARG A 137 -26.82 4.14 21.16
N ARG A 138 -27.23 5.38 21.44
CA ARG A 138 -28.62 5.71 21.83
C ARG A 138 -29.62 5.43 20.70
N ALA A 139 -29.21 5.63 19.45
CA ALA A 139 -30.02 5.28 18.29
C ALA A 139 -30.18 3.76 18.13
N GLN A 140 -29.10 2.98 18.29
CA GLN A 140 -29.16 1.52 18.30
C GLN A 140 -30.00 0.98 19.46
N SER A 141 -29.90 1.54 20.67
CA SER A 141 -30.67 1.08 21.82
C SER A 141 -32.18 1.29 21.65
N LYS A 142 -32.60 2.38 20.98
CA LYS A 142 -34.03 2.60 20.67
C LYS A 142 -34.60 1.54 19.72
N PHE A 143 -33.82 1.11 18.73
CA PHE A 143 -34.22 0.06 17.78
C PHE A 143 -34.46 -1.31 18.42
N PHE A 144 -33.85 -1.58 19.58
CA PHE A 144 -34.06 -2.84 20.33
C PHE A 144 -35.23 -2.78 21.32
N VAL A 145 -35.77 -1.59 21.60
CA VAL A 145 -36.89 -1.39 22.55
C VAL A 145 -38.24 -1.37 21.82
N GLU A 146 -38.26 -1.11 20.51
CA GLU A 146 -39.48 -1.05 19.67
C GLU A 146 -39.80 -2.34 18.89
N LYS A 147 -39.18 -3.48 19.23
CA LYS A 147 -39.45 -4.78 18.59
C LYS A 147 -39.94 -5.80 19.61
#